data_AF-A0A0L6HWA3-F1
#
_entry.id   AF-A0A0L6HWA3-F1
#
_cell.length_a   1.000
_cell.length_b   1.000
_cell.length_c   1.000
_cell.angle_alpha   90.00
_cell.angle_beta   90.00
_cell.angle_gamma   90.00
#
_symmetry.space_group_name_H-M   'P 1'
#
loop_
_entity.id
_entity.type
_entity.pdbx_description
1 polymer ?
#
loop_
_entity_poly.entity_id
_entity_poly.type
_entity_poly.pdbx_seq_one_letter_code
_entity_poly.pdbx_strand_id
1 'polypeptide(L)' 'MIEPTLMRRRVQDAVDDVIVRVDAWWLVLIAAILVFGVAFLAALALWCFFSNGGRKFTGNWKWSKKGVSVSIECV' A
#
# COMPACT_ATOMS: atom_id res chain seq x y z
N MET A 1 -41.02 18.83 23.05
CA MET A 1 -40.60 18.13 21.82
C MET A 1 -39.10 18.34 21.68
N ILE A 2 -38.31 17.40 22.20
CA ILE A 2 -36.84 17.44 22.16
C ILE A 2 -36.44 16.48 21.07
N GLU A 3 -35.78 17.01 20.06
CA GLU A 3 -35.64 16.40 18.74
C GLU A 3 -34.65 15.21 18.77
N PRO A 4 -35.01 14.02 18.27
CA PRO A 4 -34.11 12.84 18.23
C PRO A 4 -32.88 13.04 17.32
N THR A 5 -32.82 14.14 16.59
CA THR A 5 -31.74 14.54 15.67
C THR A 5 -30.47 14.97 16.41
N LEU A 6 -30.59 15.63 17.57
CA LEU A 6 -29.46 16.17 18.31
C LEU A 6 -28.59 15.09 18.98
N MET A 7 -29.23 14.08 19.58
CA MET A 7 -28.52 12.93 20.16
C MET A 7 -27.78 12.14 19.09
N ARG A 8 -28.39 11.96 17.91
CA ARG A 8 -27.76 11.27 16.78
C ARG A 8 -26.51 11.99 16.28
N ARG A 9 -26.53 13.32 16.16
CA ARG A 9 -25.37 14.11 15.72
C ARG A 9 -24.21 14.04 16.71
N ARG A 10 -24.49 14.18 18.01
CA ARG A 10 -23.47 14.04 19.07
C ARG A 10 -22.75 12.68 19.03
N VAL A 11 -23.50 11.61 18.77
CA VAL A 11 -22.93 10.26 18.65
C VAL A 11 -22.11 10.13 17.37
N GLN A 12 -22.55 10.70 16.25
CA GLN A 12 -21.76 10.73 15.01
C GLN A 12 -20.45 11.51 15.19
N ASP A 13 -20.48 12.71 15.77
CA ASP A 13 -19.29 13.53 15.97
C ASP A 13 -18.25 12.84 16.89
N ALA A 14 -18.71 12.10 17.91
CA ALA A 14 -17.83 11.36 18.81
C ALA A 14 -17.21 10.12 18.14
N VAL A 15 -17.97 9.44 17.27
CA VAL A 15 -17.48 8.30 16.49
C VAL A 15 -16.49 8.77 15.43
N ASP A 16 -16.77 9.88 14.75
CA ASP A 16 -15.86 10.47 13.75
C ASP A 16 -14.53 10.93 14.38
N ASP A 17 -14.52 11.54 15.58
CA ASP A 17 -13.27 11.93 16.26
C ASP A 17 -12.40 10.71 16.60
N VAL A 18 -13.02 9.59 16.99
CA VAL A 18 -12.32 8.34 17.28
C VAL A 18 -11.78 7.68 16.01
N ILE A 19 -12.57 7.65 14.94
CA ILE A 19 -12.16 7.11 13.63
C ILE A 19 -10.98 7.90 13.07
N VAL A 20 -11.03 9.23 13.09
CA VAL A 20 -9.94 10.09 12.57
C VAL A 20 -8.62 9.82 13.29
N ARG A 21 -8.63 9.57 14.61
CA ARG A 21 -7.40 9.30 15.38
C ARG A 21 -6.82 7.92 15.12
N VAL A 22 -7.66 6.91 14.91
CA VAL A 22 -7.20 5.53 14.66
C VAL A 22 -6.73 5.35 13.21
N ASP A 23 -7.39 6.01 12.25
CA ASP A 23 -7.09 5.85 10.82
C ASP A 23 -5.92 6.69 10.31
N ALA A 24 -5.61 7.83 10.96
CA ALA A 24 -4.58 8.74 10.45
C ALA A 24 -3.20 8.08 10.32
N TRP A 25 -2.80 7.23 11.28
CA TRP A 25 -1.48 6.56 11.23
C TRP A 25 -1.47 5.34 10.29
N TRP A 26 -2.61 4.67 10.14
CA TRP A 26 -2.76 3.55 9.22
C TRP A 26 -2.55 4.00 7.75
N LEU A 27 -3.09 5.17 7.41
CA LEU A 27 -2.85 5.82 6.12
C LEU A 27 -1.37 6.10 5.86
N VAL A 28 -0.63 6.57 6.87
CA VAL A 28 0.81 6.82 6.78
C VAL A 28 1.58 5.51 6.57
N LEU A 29 1.22 4.44 7.28
CA LEU A 29 1.83 3.13 7.13
C LEU A 29 1.62 2.58 5.70
N ILE A 30 0.40 2.66 5.17
CA ILE A 30 0.10 2.24 3.79
C ILE A 30 0.89 3.09 2.79
N ALA A 31 0.90 4.41 2.97
CA ALA A 31 1.67 5.31 2.10
C ALA A 31 3.15 4.95 2.10
N ALA A 32 3.75 4.65 3.27
CA ALA A 32 5.13 4.20 3.37
C ALA A 32 5.36 2.88 2.61
N ILE A 33 4.50 1.87 2.79
CA ILE A 33 4.61 0.59 2.07
C ILE A 33 4.52 0.79 0.57
N LEU A 34 3.62 1.65 0.09
CA LEU A 34 3.48 1.95 -1.34
C LEU A 34 4.75 2.62 -1.89
N VAL A 35 5.31 3.60 -1.17
CA VAL A 35 6.55 4.25 -1.57
C VAL A 35 7.70 3.25 -1.65
N PHE A 36 7.84 2.38 -0.64
CA PHE A 36 8.86 1.31 -0.67
C PHE A 36 8.65 0.32 -1.81
N GLY A 37 7.40 -0.08 -2.07
CA GLY A 37 7.06 -0.98 -3.17
C GLY A 37 7.39 -0.39 -4.54
N VAL A 38 7.01 0.87 -4.78
CA VAL A 38 7.31 1.59 -6.02
C VAL A 38 8.82 1.81 -6.18
N ALA A 39 9.52 2.23 -5.12
CA ALA A 39 10.97 2.42 -5.15
C ALA A 39 11.69 1.10 -5.47
N PHE A 40 11.26 -0.02 -4.89
CA PHE A 40 11.81 -1.33 -5.15
C PHE A 40 11.61 -1.76 -6.62
N LEU A 41 10.40 -1.59 -7.15
CA LEU A 41 10.11 -1.88 -8.56
C LEU A 41 10.91 -0.98 -9.52
N ALA A 42 11.04 0.30 -9.20
CA ALA A 42 11.84 1.25 -9.99
C ALA A 42 13.33 0.88 -9.99
N ALA A 43 13.89 0.51 -8.83
CA ALA A 43 15.27 0.06 -8.73
C ALA A 43 15.53 -1.20 -9.58
N LEU A 44 14.61 -2.17 -9.56
CA LEU A 44 14.71 -3.37 -10.40
C LEU A 44 14.58 -3.07 -11.89
N ALA A 45 13.69 -2.16 -12.27
CA ALA A 45 13.57 -1.71 -13.66
C ALA A 45 14.84 -1.01 -14.15
N LEU A 46 15.43 -0.12 -13.33
CA LEU A 46 16.71 0.53 -13.62
C LEU A 46 17.83 -0.51 -13.75
N TRP A 47 17.88 -1.51 -12.88
CA TRP A 47 18.88 -2.58 -12.96
C TRP A 47 18.78 -3.35 -14.28
N CYS A 48 17.56 -3.75 -14.69
CA CYS A 48 17.36 -4.40 -15.99
C CYS A 48 17.75 -3.48 -17.16
N PHE A 49 17.45 -2.19 -17.08
CA PHE A 49 17.77 -1.23 -18.13
C PHE A 49 19.29 -1.08 -18.32
N PHE A 50 20.05 -0.90 -17.22
CA PHE A 50 21.50 -0.72 -17.26
C PHE A 50 22.26 -2.02 -17.53
N SER A 51 21.87 -3.13 -16.93
CA SER A 51 22.62 -4.38 -17.01
C SER A 51 22.34 -5.20 -18.27
N ASN A 52 21.18 -5.00 -18.92
CA ASN A 52 20.72 -5.85 -20.03
C ASN A 52 20.31 -5.08 -21.30
N GLY A 53 20.77 -3.83 -21.46
CA GLY A 53 20.66 -3.10 -22.73
C GLY A 53 19.24 -2.66 -23.12
N GLY A 54 18.40 -2.26 -22.15
CA GLY A 54 17.07 -1.71 -22.42
C GLY A 54 15.90 -2.69 -22.35
N ARG A 55 16.12 -3.86 -21.75
CA ARG A 55 15.10 -4.90 -21.52
C ARG A 55 14.09 -4.51 -20.43
N LYS A 56 12.83 -4.90 -20.61
CA LYS A 56 11.73 -4.63 -19.69
C LYS A 56 11.77 -5.60 -18.50
N PHE A 57 11.43 -5.08 -17.32
CA PHE A 57 11.28 -5.89 -16.11
C PHE A 57 9.98 -6.72 -16.21
N THR A 58 10.11 -8.06 -16.16
CA THR A 58 8.98 -8.97 -15.94
C THR A 58 9.25 -9.80 -14.69
N GLY A 59 8.37 -9.67 -13.70
CA GLY A 59 8.47 -10.41 -12.44
C GLY A 59 7.48 -11.56 -12.44
N ASN A 60 7.96 -12.80 -12.40
CA ASN A 60 7.09 -13.96 -12.18
C ASN A 60 7.09 -14.29 -10.68
N TRP A 61 5.93 -14.13 -10.04
CA TRP A 61 5.73 -14.43 -8.62
C TRP A 61 5.12 -15.81 -8.46
N LYS A 62 5.97 -16.80 -8.16
CA LYS A 62 5.53 -18.17 -7.84
C LYS A 62 5.47 -18.36 -6.34
N TRP A 63 4.24 -18.47 -5.83
CA TRP A 63 3.96 -18.89 -4.47
C TRP A 63 4.01 -20.42 -4.40
N SER A 64 4.99 -20.98 -3.70
CA SER A 64 5.08 -22.42 -3.44
C SER A 64 4.98 -22.70 -1.94
N LYS A 65 4.43 -23.86 -1.56
CA LYS A 65 4.22 -24.27 -0.15
C LYS A 65 5.50 -24.34 0.69
N LYS A 66 6.69 -24.26 0.08
CA LYS A 66 8.01 -24.29 0.74
C LYS A 66 8.80 -22.97 0.65
N GLY A 67 8.23 -21.92 0.07
CA GLY A 67 8.90 -20.61 -0.03
C GLY A 67 8.37 -19.74 -1.16
N VAL A 68 8.69 -18.45 -1.07
CA VAL A 68 8.42 -17.47 -2.13
C VAL A 68 9.62 -17.45 -3.07
N SER A 69 9.44 -17.95 -4.29
CA SER A 69 10.45 -17.82 -5.35
C SER A 69 10.08 -16.63 -6.24
N VAL A 70 10.92 -15.60 -6.21
CA VAL A 70 10.80 -14.41 -7.07
C VAL A 70 11.83 -14.55 -8.18
N SER A 71 11.39 -14.87 -9.39
CA SER A 71 12.24 -14.85 -10.57
C SER A 71 12.08 -13.49 -11.25
N ILE A 72 13.15 -12.70 -11.23
CA ILE A 72 13.26 -11.42 -11.93
C ILE A 72 13.84 -11.72 -13.31
N GLU A 73 13.01 -11.59 -14.35
CA GLU A 73 13.44 -11.75 -15.73
C GLU A 73 13.52 -10.35 -16.37
N CYS A 74 14.64 -10.04 -17.00
CA CYS A 74 14.80 -8.86 -17.84
C CYS A 74 14.64 -9.30 -19.31
N VAL A 75 13.54 -8.94 -19.97
CA VAL A 75 13.21 -9.37 -21.36
C VAL A 75 13.34 -8.25 -22.38
#